data_AF-A0A0Q5QE08-F1
#
_entry.id   AF-A0A0Q5QE08-F1
#
_cell.length_a   1.000
_cell.length_b   1.000
_cell.length_c   1.000
_cell.angle_alpha   90.00
_cell.angle_beta   90.00
_cell.angle_gamma   90.00
#
_symmetry.space_group_name_H-M   'P 1'
#
loop_
_entity.id
_entity.type
_entity.pdbx_description
1 polymer ?
#
loop_
_entity_poly.entity_id
_entity_poly.type
_entity_poly.pdbx_seq_one_letter_code
_entity_poly.pdbx_strand_id
1 'polypeptide(L)' 'MRSKRKQIDSQSRDFKEFELEPLMKFNEMQSAEAQKILKKSNIDMSEEEVADILVLLHMVVKITLKELFSAEE' A
#
# COMPACT_ATOMS: atom_id res chain seq x y z
N MET A 1 35.34 -36.42 -7.43
CA MET A 1 34.61 -36.11 -6.18
C MET A 1 33.30 -35.42 -6.54
N ARG A 2 32.17 -35.91 -6.02
CA ARG A 2 30.81 -35.51 -6.42
C ARG A 2 30.40 -34.17 -5.83
N SER A 3 29.72 -33.38 -6.67
CA SER A 3 29.11 -32.07 -6.45
C SER A 3 28.27 -31.95 -5.17
N LYS A 4 28.36 -30.80 -4.50
CA LYS A 4 27.31 -30.26 -3.63
C LYS A 4 27.19 -28.75 -3.85
N ARG A 5 26.40 -28.35 -4.86
CA ARG A 5 25.81 -27.00 -4.89
C ARG A 5 24.83 -26.91 -3.72
N LYS A 6 25.14 -26.08 -2.73
CA LYS A 6 24.16 -25.68 -1.71
C LYS A 6 23.16 -24.75 -2.38
N GLN A 7 21.92 -25.22 -2.43
CA GLN A 7 20.73 -24.47 -2.83
C GLN A 7 19.91 -24.25 -1.54
N ILE A 8 19.13 -23.17 -1.51
CA ILE A 8 18.11 -22.82 -0.50
C ILE A 8 18.76 -22.18 0.75
N ASP A 9 18.45 -20.95 1.13
CA ASP A 9 17.09 -20.49 1.41
C ASP A 9 16.81 -19.09 0.85
N SER A 10 15.64 -18.98 0.21
CA SER A 10 14.97 -17.70 0.02
C SER A 10 14.83 -17.08 1.40
N GLN A 11 15.55 -16.00 1.67
CA GLN A 11 15.20 -15.12 2.77
C GLN A 11 13.75 -14.72 2.53
N SER A 12 12.84 -15.36 3.26
CA SER A 12 11.57 -14.79 3.65
C SER A 12 11.92 -13.40 4.15
N ARG A 13 11.69 -12.40 3.30
CA ARG A 13 11.70 -11.02 3.74
C ARG A 13 10.59 -10.99 4.76
N ASP A 14 10.98 -11.08 6.03
CA ASP A 14 10.18 -10.58 7.11
C ASP A 14 9.86 -9.15 6.69
N PHE A 15 8.65 -8.95 6.17
CA PHE A 15 7.99 -7.67 6.19
C PHE A 15 7.72 -7.37 7.66
N LYS A 16 8.79 -7.21 8.45
CA LYS A 16 8.75 -6.49 9.71
C LYS A 16 8.08 -5.18 9.36
N GLU A 17 6.79 -5.13 9.67
CA GLU A 17 6.12 -3.99 10.25
C GLU A 17 6.89 -2.72 9.92
N PHE A 18 6.70 -2.25 8.69
CA PHE A 18 7.33 -1.02 8.23
C PHE A 18 6.59 0.09 8.98
N GLU A 19 7.01 0.34 10.22
CA GLU A 19 6.44 1.36 11.09
C GLU A 19 6.75 2.74 10.48
N LEU A 20 5.80 3.22 9.68
CA LEU A 20 5.73 4.57 9.12
C LEU A 20 5.26 5.61 10.16
N GLU A 21 5.22 5.23 11.44
CA GLU A 21 4.42 5.89 12.48
C GLU A 21 4.67 7.39 12.69
N PRO A 22 5.88 7.97 12.50
CA PRO A 22 6.04 9.41 12.72
C PRO A 22 5.77 10.29 11.47
N LEU A 23 5.90 9.74 10.26
CA LEU A 23 5.97 10.55 9.02
C LEU A 23 4.63 10.71 8.28
N MET A 24 3.61 9.90 8.57
CA MET A 24 2.34 9.99 7.84
C MET A 24 1.14 10.13 8.75
N LYS A 25 0.80 11.38 9.07
CA LYS A 25 -0.58 11.78 9.35
C LYS A 25 -1.44 11.75 8.07
N PHE A 26 -1.23 10.76 7.20
CA PHE A 26 -2.05 10.57 6.02
C PHE A 26 -3.42 10.09 6.50
N ASN A 27 -4.38 11.00 6.47
CA ASN A 27 -5.76 10.68 6.80
C ASN A 27 -6.37 9.95 5.61
N GLU A 28 -6.45 8.63 5.74
CA GLU A 28 -7.12 7.77 4.78
C GLU A 28 -8.59 8.19 4.57
N MET A 29 -9.01 8.20 3.31
CA MET A 29 -10.40 8.50 2.96
C MET A 29 -11.29 7.35 3.40
N GLN A 30 -12.42 7.68 4.04
CA GLN A 30 -13.41 6.68 4.40
C GLN A 30 -14.15 6.18 3.16
N SER A 31 -14.40 4.87 3.08
CA SER A 31 -15.11 4.26 1.93
C SER A 31 -16.47 4.93 1.65
N ALA A 32 -17.22 5.27 2.70
CA ALA A 32 -18.50 5.97 2.56
C ALA A 32 -18.39 7.36 1.91
N GLU A 33 -17.26 8.05 2.08
CA GLU A 33 -17.01 9.33 1.43
C GLU A 33 -16.60 9.15 -0.03
N ALA A 34 -15.72 8.18 -0.31
CA ALA A 34 -15.35 7.82 -1.67
C ALA A 34 -16.57 7.40 -2.50
N GLN A 35 -17.46 6.58 -1.93
CA GLN A 35 -18.68 6.16 -2.60
C GLN A 35 -19.60 7.34 -2.93
N LYS A 36 -19.68 8.37 -2.07
CA LYS A 36 -20.44 9.60 -2.38
C LYS A 36 -19.82 10.36 -3.55
N ILE A 37 -18.49 10.43 -3.64
CA ILE A 37 -17.78 11.11 -4.74
C ILE A 37 -17.99 10.36 -6.06
N LEU A 38 -17.87 9.04 -6.04
CA LEU A 38 -18.08 8.18 -7.21
C LEU A 38 -19.52 8.28 -7.73
N LYS A 39 -20.51 8.22 -6.84
CA LYS A 39 -21.92 8.42 -7.19
C LYS A 39 -22.19 9.79 -7.81
N LYS A 40 -21.58 10.86 -7.28
CA LYS A 40 -21.67 12.21 -7.87
C LYS A 40 -21.05 12.30 -9.27
N SER A 41 -20.14 11.39 -9.57
CA SER A 41 -19.44 11.31 -10.86
C SER A 41 -20.10 10.33 -11.83
N ASN A 42 -21.29 9.81 -11.51
CA ASN A 42 -22.00 8.75 -12.24
C ASN A 42 -21.16 7.48 -12.44
N ILE A 43 -20.23 7.20 -11.52
CA ILE A 43 -19.48 5.95 -11.48
C ILE A 43 -20.20 5.04 -10.49
N ASP A 44 -20.73 3.93 -11.01
CA ASP A 44 -21.36 2.90 -10.21
C ASP A 44 -20.35 1.81 -9.86
N MET A 45 -20.16 1.58 -8.57
CA MET A 45 -19.29 0.57 -8.01
C MET A 45 -19.89 0.05 -6.71
N SER A 46 -19.75 -1.24 -6.49
CA SER A 46 -20.08 -1.88 -5.22
C SER A 46 -19.18 -1.38 -4.09
N GLU A 47 -19.63 -1.53 -2.85
CA GLU A 47 -18.84 -1.14 -1.67
C GLU A 47 -17.50 -1.89 -1.59
N GLU A 48 -17.48 -3.16 -2.00
CA GLU A 48 -16.26 -4.00 -2.06
C GLU A 48 -15.27 -3.44 -3.08
N GLU A 49 -15.71 -3.12 -4.31
CA GLU A 49 -14.84 -2.53 -5.34
C GLU A 49 -14.25 -1.18 -4.88
N VAL A 50 -15.04 -0.36 -4.21
CA VAL A 50 -14.56 0.93 -3.66
C VAL A 50 -13.51 0.70 -2.57
N ALA A 51 -13.73 -0.27 -1.68
CA ALA A 51 -12.79 -0.60 -0.62
C ALA A 51 -11.45 -1.10 -1.19
N ASP A 52 -11.49 -2.03 -2.14
CA ASP A 52 -10.30 -2.60 -2.77
C ASP A 52 -9.46 -1.54 -3.48
N ILE A 53 -10.11 -0.65 -4.23
CA ILE A 53 -9.43 0.47 -4.92
C ILE A 53 -8.83 1.44 -3.92
N LEU A 54 -9.55 1.79 -2.84
CA LEU A 54 -9.04 2.70 -1.82
C LEU A 54 -7.78 2.13 -1.14
N VAL A 55 -7.75 0.83 -0.83
CA VAL A 55 -6.57 0.17 -0.25
C VAL A 55 -5.37 0.33 -1.18
N LEU A 56 -5.54 0.07 -2.47
CA LEU A 56 -4.48 0.24 -3.45
C LEU A 56 -3.99 1.69 -3.52
N LEU A 57 -4.91 2.67 -3.58
CA LEU A 57 -4.57 4.09 -3.66
C LEU A 57 -3.86 4.59 -2.40
N HIS A 58 -4.33 4.20 -1.21
CA HIS A 58 -3.67 4.54 0.06
C HIS A 58 -2.25 3.97 0.11
N MET A 59 -2.05 2.73 -0.34
CA MET A 59 -0.72 2.13 -0.42
C MET A 59 0.20 2.90 -1.37
N VAL A 60 -0.27 3.26 -2.57
CA VAL A 60 0.52 4.05 -3.54
C VAL A 60 0.92 5.38 -2.93
N VAL A 61 -0.01 6.11 -2.31
CA VAL A 61 0.28 7.40 -1.66
C VAL A 61 1.32 7.23 -0.56
N LYS A 62 1.20 6.21 0.29
CA LYS A 62 2.17 5.93 1.35
C LYS A 62 3.56 5.59 0.80
N ILE A 63 3.66 4.88 -0.32
CA ILE A 63 4.95 4.62 -0.96
C ILE A 63 5.52 5.91 -1.52
N THR A 64 4.73 6.69 -2.26
CA THR A 64 5.18 7.94 -2.89
C THR A 64 5.63 8.97 -1.86
N LEU A 65 4.87 9.17 -0.78
CA LEU A 65 5.25 10.10 0.28
C LEU A 65 6.55 9.66 0.96
N LYS A 66 6.75 8.35 1.16
CA LYS A 66 8.00 7.83 1.69
C LYS A 66 9.16 8.15 0.76
N GLU A 67 9.03 7.86 -0.53
CA GLU A 67 10.08 8.16 -1.51
C GLU A 67 10.39 9.66 -1.58
N LEU A 68 9.38 10.51 -1.51
CA LEU A 68 9.54 11.97 -1.54
C LEU A 68 10.32 12.48 -0.32
N PHE A 69 9.95 12.08 0.90
CA PHE A 69 10.59 12.55 2.12
C PHE A 69 11.93 11.84 2.41
N SER A 70 12.14 10.61 1.94
CA SER A 70 13.43 9.92 2.04
C SER A 70 14.46 10.40 1.00
N ALA A 71 14.06 11.20 0.02
CA ALA A 71 14.98 11.81 -0.96
C ALA A 71 15.64 13.10 -0.45
N GLU A 72 15.23 13.61 0.73
CA GLU A 72 15.76 14.83 1.35
C GLU A 72 16.85 14.57 2.42
N GLU A 73 17.22 13.31 2.66
CA GLU A 73 18.38 12.88 3.49
C GLU A 73 19.55 12.39 2.63
#